data_AF-A0A9W8MVQ3-F1
#
_entry.id   AF-A0A9W8MVQ3-F1
#
_cell.length_a   1.000
_cell.length_b   1.000
_cell.length_c   1.000
_cell.angle_alpha   90.00
_cell.angle_beta   90.00
_cell.angle_gamma   90.00
#
_symmetry.space_group_name_H-M   'P 1'
#
loop_
_entity.id
_entity.type
_entity.pdbx_description
1 polymer ?
#
loop_
_entity_poly.entity_id
_entity_poly.type
_entity_poly.pdbx_seq_one_letter_code
_entity_poly.pdbx_strand_id
1 'polypeptide(L)'
;MKSRPRPIFYLRETDIHWDDNDNIDTHPIPLRGQQLVFRHHEVHIAYSTFSRLLRDDPTLDLEAIDGSPFDKASWLSSDQSSDAAKVRYKDNIVLTGHSFGGCTVLSLLSTKPLEGHLAIPVERAVILDPWLEPLPSPGPAPFPRGEAVGGVLATEKSVRSSVEGVLTTANGIPNARSPHPRMLVINSEAFTIWKDHFARLQEVVASWEPEGGKILTLVGSAHVSFSDFPVLPIIRKKTAQPILDTIAKLSLAFLDDKLDEALETLPKTKMEVKIVGVKKDGKPKRKLISKMNVRPMRVDDLMGMQACNLQNLPENYTMRYYMYHAMTWPSLSYVAEDHKGRIVGYILAKMEEELKEGEEPHGHVTSLSVLRSYRRLGLAKKLMVQSQEAMRNMYNACYISLHVRKSNRAALGLYKDALGFSMKGVEKGYCESLSSLLKTYANGALQQ
;
A
#
# COMPACT_ATOMS: atom_id res chain seq x y z
N MET A 1 -11.62 41.13 -0.83
CA MET A 1 -12.81 40.52 -1.48
C MET A 1 -12.61 39.01 -1.54
N LYS A 2 -13.47 38.21 -0.87
CA LYS A 2 -13.47 36.74 -1.03
C LYS A 2 -14.01 36.43 -2.45
N SER A 3 -13.32 35.62 -3.24
CA SER A 3 -13.74 35.25 -4.59
C SER A 3 -15.13 34.62 -4.57
N ARG A 4 -16.03 35.07 -5.45
CA ARG A 4 -17.32 34.39 -5.67
C ARG A 4 -17.02 32.97 -6.21
N PRO A 5 -17.52 31.90 -5.58
CA PRO A 5 -17.34 30.54 -6.10
C PRO A 5 -18.00 30.41 -7.49
N ARG A 6 -17.24 29.82 -8.43
CA ARG A 6 -17.62 29.56 -9.83
C ARG A 6 -18.38 28.22 -9.91
N PRO A 7 -19.36 28.06 -10.83
CA PRO A 7 -20.12 26.82 -10.93
C PRO A 7 -19.20 25.65 -11.26
N ILE A 8 -19.45 24.52 -10.59
CA ILE A 8 -18.84 23.25 -10.94
C ILE A 8 -19.91 22.44 -11.67
N PHE A 9 -19.73 22.22 -12.97
CA PHE A 9 -20.59 21.34 -13.75
C PHE A 9 -20.19 19.88 -13.48
N TYR A 10 -20.67 19.33 -12.37
CA TYR A 10 -20.80 17.87 -12.24
C TYR A 10 -22.19 17.52 -12.77
N LEU A 11 -22.27 16.82 -13.91
CA LEU A 11 -23.49 16.09 -14.25
C LEU A 11 -23.71 15.08 -13.13
N ARG A 12 -24.78 15.25 -12.34
CA ARG A 12 -25.23 14.18 -11.46
C ARG A 12 -25.89 13.14 -12.35
N GLU A 13 -25.84 11.88 -11.94
CA GLU A 13 -26.51 10.80 -12.67
C GLU A 13 -28.01 11.09 -12.89
N THR A 14 -28.64 11.79 -11.94
CA THR A 14 -30.03 12.25 -12.02
C THR A 14 -30.27 13.39 -13.01
N ASP A 15 -29.22 14.07 -13.47
CA ASP A 15 -29.31 15.20 -14.41
C ASP A 15 -29.17 14.74 -15.87
N ILE A 16 -29.01 13.43 -16.11
CA ILE A 16 -28.90 12.84 -17.43
C ILE A 16 -30.26 12.24 -17.80
N HIS A 17 -30.76 12.60 -18.97
CA HIS A 17 -31.97 12.05 -19.56
C HIS A 17 -31.57 11.22 -20.76
N TRP A 18 -32.07 9.99 -20.82
CA TRP A 18 -31.90 9.08 -21.96
C TRP A 18 -33.23 9.05 -22.69
N ASP A 19 -33.19 9.08 -24.03
CA ASP A 19 -34.41 8.95 -24.83
C ASP A 19 -34.96 7.52 -24.67
N ASP A 20 -36.28 7.35 -24.75
CA ASP A 20 -36.98 6.06 -24.51
C ASP A 20 -36.50 4.89 -25.41
N ASN A 21 -35.69 5.16 -26.43
CA ASN A 21 -35.11 4.19 -27.36
C ASN A 21 -33.66 3.78 -27.05
N ASP A 22 -33.00 4.40 -26.07
CA ASP A 22 -31.65 4.00 -25.66
C ASP A 22 -31.73 2.73 -24.81
N ASN A 23 -31.17 1.61 -25.30
CA ASN A 23 -31.13 0.32 -24.59
C ASN A 23 -30.19 0.38 -23.36
N ILE A 24 -30.67 0.99 -22.27
CA ILE A 24 -29.98 1.11 -20.98
C ILE A 24 -29.77 -0.27 -20.31
N ASP A 25 -30.55 -1.28 -20.69
CA ASP A 25 -30.55 -2.63 -20.10
C ASP A 25 -29.23 -3.41 -20.25
N THR A 26 -28.25 -2.89 -21.00
CA THR A 26 -26.98 -3.58 -21.28
C THR A 26 -25.85 -3.23 -20.32
N HIS A 27 -25.96 -2.17 -19.50
CA HIS A 27 -24.89 -1.75 -18.60
C HIS A 27 -25.39 -1.40 -17.19
N PRO A 28 -24.83 -2.02 -16.13
CA PRO A 28 -25.26 -1.76 -14.75
C PRO A 28 -24.96 -0.33 -14.26
N ILE A 29 -24.15 0.45 -15.01
CA ILE A 29 -23.84 1.85 -14.71
C ILE A 29 -23.65 2.65 -16.04
N PRO A 30 -24.73 3.10 -16.69
CA PRO A 30 -24.70 3.65 -18.06
C PRO A 30 -23.82 4.90 -18.19
N LEU A 31 -23.86 5.79 -17.20
CA LEU A 31 -22.99 6.98 -17.17
C LEU A 31 -21.50 6.61 -17.11
N ARG A 32 -21.14 5.56 -16.37
CA ARG A 32 -19.74 5.08 -16.34
C ARG A 32 -19.33 4.47 -17.68
N GLY A 33 -20.25 3.79 -18.36
CA GLY A 33 -20.06 3.30 -19.73
C GLY A 33 -19.75 4.45 -20.69
N GLN A 34 -20.57 5.49 -20.70
CA GLN A 34 -20.33 6.70 -21.52
C GLN A 34 -19.02 7.39 -21.14
N GLN A 35 -18.74 7.54 -19.84
CA GLN A 35 -17.47 8.11 -19.36
C GLN A 35 -16.26 7.33 -19.90
N LEU A 36 -16.35 6.00 -19.92
CA LEU A 36 -15.31 5.13 -20.47
C LEU A 36 -15.12 5.37 -21.97
N VAL A 37 -16.21 5.51 -22.75
CA VAL A 37 -16.15 5.86 -24.18
C VAL A 37 -15.46 7.22 -24.40
N PHE A 38 -15.82 8.24 -23.62
CA PHE A 38 -15.13 9.55 -23.68
C PHE A 38 -13.62 9.41 -23.38
N ARG A 39 -13.24 8.60 -22.39
CA ARG A 39 -11.83 8.36 -22.07
C ARG A 39 -11.09 7.66 -23.21
N HIS A 40 -11.74 6.76 -23.96
CA HIS A 40 -11.12 6.14 -25.14
C HIS A 40 -10.80 7.18 -26.21
N HIS A 41 -11.77 8.04 -26.54
CA HIS A 41 -11.56 9.14 -27.49
C HIS A 41 -10.44 10.06 -27.03
N GLU A 42 -10.43 10.49 -25.76
CA GLU A 42 -9.36 11.36 -25.24
C GLU A 42 -7.97 10.75 -25.41
N VAL A 43 -7.80 9.47 -25.06
CA VAL A 43 -6.49 8.80 -25.16
C VAL A 43 -6.07 8.63 -26.62
N HIS A 44 -6.99 8.23 -27.50
CA HIS A 44 -6.71 8.05 -28.92
C HIS A 44 -6.44 9.38 -29.64
N ILE A 45 -7.21 10.42 -29.34
CA ILE A 45 -6.99 11.77 -29.86
C ILE A 45 -5.64 12.29 -29.37
N ALA A 46 -5.35 12.21 -28.07
CA ALA A 46 -4.07 12.64 -27.51
C ALA A 46 -2.88 11.93 -28.16
N TYR A 47 -2.94 10.60 -28.28
CA TYR A 47 -1.89 9.83 -28.95
C TYR A 47 -1.74 10.19 -30.44
N SER A 48 -2.85 10.29 -31.18
CA SER A 48 -2.82 10.59 -32.61
C SER A 48 -2.31 12.01 -32.90
N THR A 49 -2.74 13.01 -32.12
CA THR A 49 -2.28 14.39 -32.20
C THR A 49 -0.81 14.51 -31.82
N PHE A 50 -0.37 13.84 -30.75
CA PHE A 50 1.04 13.82 -30.36
C PHE A 50 1.92 13.11 -31.42
N SER A 51 1.42 12.04 -32.04
CA SER A 51 2.12 11.36 -33.13
C SER A 51 2.21 12.22 -34.40
N ARG A 52 1.22 13.09 -34.66
CA ARG A 52 1.28 14.08 -35.75
C ARG A 52 2.27 15.20 -35.43
N LEU A 53 2.34 15.65 -34.18
CA LEU A 53 3.33 16.63 -33.71
C LEU A 53 4.75 16.13 -33.99
N LEU A 54 5.06 14.89 -33.59
CA LEU A 54 6.38 14.29 -33.78
C LEU A 54 6.74 13.95 -35.24
N ARG A 55 5.76 14.00 -36.15
CA ARG A 55 5.96 13.85 -37.61
C ARG A 55 6.08 15.19 -38.33
N ASP A 56 6.11 16.29 -37.57
CA ASP A 56 6.11 17.65 -38.09
C ASP A 56 4.93 17.93 -39.04
N ASP A 57 3.74 17.43 -38.69
CA ASP A 57 2.53 17.65 -39.49
C ASP A 57 2.23 19.17 -39.61
N PRO A 58 2.14 19.74 -40.82
CA PRO A 58 1.93 21.17 -41.04
C PRO A 58 0.49 21.62 -40.75
N THR A 59 -0.44 20.68 -40.60
CA THR A 59 -1.86 20.97 -40.32
C THR A 59 -2.17 21.11 -38.83
N LEU A 60 -1.18 20.90 -37.96
CA LEU A 60 -1.33 21.07 -36.53
C LEU A 60 -1.08 22.53 -36.13
N ASP A 61 -2.10 23.12 -35.51
CA ASP A 61 -1.98 24.38 -34.80
C ASP A 61 -1.69 24.10 -33.31
N LEU A 62 -0.70 24.80 -32.74
CA LEU A 62 -0.16 24.52 -31.41
C LEU A 62 0.02 25.82 -30.65
N GLU A 63 -0.61 25.89 -29.48
CA GLU A 63 -0.53 27.04 -28.59
C GLU A 63 -0.05 26.60 -27.21
N ALA A 64 0.85 27.37 -26.60
CA ALA A 64 1.18 27.19 -25.19
C ALA A 64 0.04 27.74 -24.31
N ILE A 65 -0.18 27.14 -23.15
CA ILE A 65 -1.25 27.55 -22.21
C ILE A 65 -1.08 29.01 -21.75
N ASP A 66 0.16 29.51 -21.70
CA ASP A 66 0.49 30.88 -21.35
C ASP A 66 0.53 31.84 -22.56
N GLY A 67 0.21 31.35 -23.76
CA GLY A 67 0.25 32.11 -25.02
C GLY A 67 1.65 32.35 -25.57
N SER A 68 2.70 31.78 -24.98
CA SER A 68 4.05 31.89 -25.50
C SER A 68 4.22 31.08 -26.80
N PRO A 69 5.16 31.45 -27.70
CA PRO A 69 5.46 30.66 -28.89
C PRO A 69 5.89 29.23 -28.49
N PHE A 70 5.26 28.23 -29.11
CA PHE A 70 5.61 26.84 -28.88
C PHE A 70 6.87 26.46 -29.67
N ASP A 71 7.96 26.10 -28.97
CA ASP A 71 9.19 25.61 -29.60
C ASP A 71 9.02 24.17 -30.11
N LYS A 72 8.48 24.03 -31.33
CA LYS A 72 8.29 22.73 -32.00
C LYS A 72 9.62 22.00 -32.22
N ALA A 73 10.71 22.73 -32.48
CA ALA A 73 12.03 22.15 -32.75
C ALA A 73 12.64 21.44 -31.54
N SER A 74 12.28 21.85 -30.31
CA SER A 74 12.70 21.15 -29.09
C SER A 74 12.26 19.69 -29.05
N TRP A 75 11.11 19.36 -29.64
CA TRP A 75 10.50 18.03 -29.68
C TRP A 75 10.91 17.19 -30.89
N LEU A 76 11.32 17.84 -31.99
CA LEU A 76 11.74 17.19 -33.23
C LEU A 76 13.23 16.82 -33.18
N SER A 77 13.63 15.78 -33.92
CA SER A 77 15.01 15.31 -34.00
C SER A 77 15.93 16.42 -34.52
N SER A 78 17.05 16.67 -33.83
CA SER A 78 17.99 17.75 -34.19
C SER A 78 19.43 17.29 -34.37
N ASP A 79 19.71 15.98 -34.36
CA ASP A 79 21.09 15.50 -34.35
C ASP A 79 21.44 14.76 -35.66
N GLN A 80 22.32 15.36 -36.47
CA GLN A 80 22.82 14.80 -37.74
C GLN A 80 23.70 13.55 -37.55
N SER A 81 23.93 13.13 -36.30
CA SER A 81 24.83 12.03 -35.94
C SER A 81 24.10 10.75 -35.49
N SER A 82 22.79 10.81 -35.21
CA SER A 82 21.98 9.63 -34.87
C SER A 82 20.60 9.72 -35.48
N ASP A 83 20.21 8.69 -36.24
CA ASP A 83 18.89 8.55 -36.89
C ASP A 83 17.73 8.30 -35.89
N ALA A 84 17.99 8.49 -34.59
CA ALA A 84 17.04 8.21 -33.51
C ALA A 84 16.24 9.46 -33.14
N ALA A 85 14.91 9.38 -33.27
CA ALA A 85 14.00 10.43 -32.82
C ALA A 85 14.14 10.68 -31.30
N LYS A 86 14.09 11.96 -30.88
CA LYS A 86 14.15 12.35 -29.45
C LYS A 86 13.05 11.71 -28.60
N VAL A 87 11.87 11.53 -29.18
CA VAL A 87 10.70 10.92 -28.53
C VAL A 87 10.23 9.73 -29.36
N ARG A 88 10.16 8.56 -28.73
CA ARG A 88 9.59 7.35 -29.33
C ARG A 88 8.07 7.37 -29.18
N TYR A 89 7.38 7.16 -30.30
CA TYR A 89 5.92 7.00 -30.32
C TYR A 89 5.43 5.76 -31.07
N LYS A 90 6.30 5.12 -31.87
CA LYS A 90 5.95 3.94 -32.70
C LYS A 90 6.06 2.62 -31.95
N ASP A 91 6.82 2.59 -30.86
CA ASP A 91 7.08 1.42 -30.03
C ASP A 91 7.30 1.81 -28.57
N ASN A 92 7.33 0.80 -27.69
CA ASN A 92 7.61 0.93 -26.26
C ASN A 92 6.74 1.98 -25.54
N ILE A 93 5.47 2.07 -25.95
CA ILE A 93 4.49 2.93 -25.28
C ILE A 93 4.07 2.26 -23.97
N VAL A 94 4.01 3.07 -22.91
CA VAL A 94 3.56 2.63 -21.59
C VAL A 94 2.26 3.34 -21.25
N LEU A 95 1.26 2.58 -20.81
CA LEU A 95 0.05 3.15 -20.22
C LEU A 95 0.08 3.04 -18.71
N THR A 96 -0.38 4.08 -18.03
CA THR A 96 -0.59 4.07 -16.58
C THR A 96 -2.00 4.55 -16.26
N GLY A 97 -2.65 3.90 -15.30
CA GLY A 97 -4.02 4.21 -14.92
C GLY A 97 -4.26 4.03 -13.44
N HIS A 98 -4.73 5.07 -12.77
CA HIS A 98 -5.15 5.02 -11.36
C HIS A 98 -6.68 5.03 -11.25
N SER A 99 -7.26 4.22 -10.36
CA SER A 99 -8.71 4.20 -10.11
C SER A 99 -9.49 3.91 -11.39
N PHE A 100 -10.42 4.79 -11.79
CA PHE A 100 -11.12 4.72 -13.07
C PHE A 100 -10.19 4.78 -14.29
N GLY A 101 -9.02 5.43 -14.18
CA GLY A 101 -8.00 5.37 -15.23
C GLY A 101 -7.45 3.96 -15.43
N GLY A 102 -7.42 3.14 -14.37
CA GLY A 102 -7.11 1.70 -14.48
C GLY A 102 -8.16 0.95 -15.30
N CYS A 103 -9.45 1.24 -15.07
CA CYS A 103 -10.55 0.76 -15.92
C CYS A 103 -10.34 1.14 -17.39
N THR A 104 -9.96 2.40 -17.65
CA THR A 104 -9.69 2.89 -19.00
C THR A 104 -8.57 2.11 -19.67
N VAL A 105 -7.44 1.87 -18.97
CA VAL A 105 -6.32 1.09 -19.52
C VAL A 105 -6.74 -0.34 -19.84
N LEU A 106 -7.42 -1.02 -18.91
CA LEU A 106 -7.92 -2.39 -19.14
C LEU A 106 -8.86 -2.46 -20.34
N SER A 107 -9.75 -1.48 -20.47
CA SER A 107 -10.69 -1.40 -21.59
C SER A 107 -9.96 -1.14 -22.91
N LEU A 108 -9.05 -0.17 -22.98
CA LEU A 108 -8.26 0.12 -24.19
C LEU A 108 -7.46 -1.09 -24.69
N LEU A 109 -6.92 -1.89 -23.77
CA LEU A 109 -6.11 -3.06 -24.11
C LEU A 109 -6.94 -4.30 -24.50
N SER A 110 -8.27 -4.23 -24.36
CA SER A 110 -9.20 -5.34 -24.63
C SER A 110 -10.22 -5.06 -25.72
N THR A 111 -10.28 -3.83 -26.23
CA THR A 111 -11.19 -3.43 -27.30
C THR A 111 -10.44 -3.10 -28.58
N LYS A 112 -11.13 -3.20 -29.71
CA LYS A 112 -10.61 -2.68 -30.99
C LYS A 112 -10.44 -1.16 -30.90
N PRO A 113 -9.48 -0.57 -31.65
CA PRO A 113 -9.38 0.88 -31.79
C PRO A 113 -10.70 1.48 -32.24
N LEU A 114 -11.02 2.67 -31.73
CA LEU A 114 -12.15 3.47 -32.22
C LEU A 114 -12.02 3.73 -33.72
N GLU A 115 -13.16 3.82 -34.41
CA GLU A 115 -13.20 4.12 -35.85
C GLU A 115 -12.39 5.39 -36.17
N GLY A 116 -11.54 5.31 -37.20
CA GLY A 116 -10.64 6.41 -37.58
C GLY A 116 -9.35 6.52 -36.76
N HIS A 117 -9.14 5.69 -35.74
CA HIS A 117 -7.91 5.68 -34.94
C HIS A 117 -7.08 4.39 -35.12
N LEU A 118 -5.76 4.54 -35.09
CA LEU A 118 -4.84 3.41 -35.08
C LEU A 118 -4.71 2.82 -33.67
N ALA A 119 -4.38 1.53 -33.59
CA ALA A 119 -4.02 0.88 -32.34
C ALA A 119 -2.76 1.54 -31.74
N ILE A 120 -2.80 1.80 -30.44
CA ILE A 120 -1.64 2.31 -29.69
C ILE A 120 -0.69 1.12 -29.45
N PRO A 121 0.61 1.21 -29.80
CA PRO A 121 1.57 0.12 -29.66
C PRO A 121 2.05 -0.03 -28.20
N VAL A 122 1.11 -0.27 -27.28
CA VAL A 122 1.36 -0.36 -25.83
C VAL A 122 2.13 -1.63 -25.52
N GLU A 123 3.30 -1.52 -24.89
CA GLU A 123 4.16 -2.67 -24.54
C GLU A 123 4.05 -3.05 -23.06
N ARG A 124 3.85 -2.06 -22.19
CA ARG A 124 3.70 -2.26 -20.74
C ARG A 124 2.54 -1.42 -20.19
N ALA A 125 1.89 -1.91 -19.14
CA ALA A 125 0.84 -1.21 -18.43
C ALA A 125 1.07 -1.26 -16.92
N VAL A 126 0.96 -0.11 -16.24
CA VAL A 126 0.96 -0.01 -14.78
C VAL A 126 -0.40 0.45 -14.30
N ILE A 127 -1.08 -0.39 -13.52
CA ILE A 127 -2.44 -0.15 -13.07
C ILE A 127 -2.44 0.00 -11.55
N LEU A 128 -2.97 1.11 -11.07
CA LEU A 128 -2.94 1.51 -9.67
C LEU A 128 -4.36 1.51 -9.10
N ASP A 129 -4.62 0.62 -8.14
CA ASP A 129 -5.88 0.51 -7.39
C ASP A 129 -7.14 0.65 -8.29
N PRO A 130 -7.28 -0.20 -9.33
CA PRO A 130 -8.27 0.02 -10.38
C PRO A 130 -9.69 -0.16 -9.86
N TRP A 131 -10.58 0.74 -10.27
CA TRP A 131 -12.02 0.45 -10.30
C TRP A 131 -12.30 -0.42 -11.53
N LEU A 132 -13.17 -1.42 -11.41
CA LEU A 132 -13.42 -2.38 -12.50
C LEU A 132 -14.72 -2.11 -13.24
N GLU A 133 -15.69 -1.44 -12.64
CA GLU A 133 -16.90 -1.05 -13.33
C GLU A 133 -16.61 0.18 -14.22
N PRO A 134 -17.11 0.22 -15.47
CA PRO A 134 -18.21 -0.59 -16.02
C PRO A 134 -17.74 -1.75 -16.92
N LEU A 135 -16.54 -2.30 -16.73
CA LEU A 135 -16.04 -3.35 -17.62
C LEU A 135 -17.04 -4.52 -17.72
N PRO A 136 -17.10 -5.23 -18.86
CA PRO A 136 -17.95 -6.40 -18.99
C PRO A 136 -17.49 -7.53 -18.06
N SER A 137 -18.36 -8.52 -17.83
CA SER A 137 -18.04 -9.78 -17.17
C SER A 137 -18.69 -10.93 -17.94
N PRO A 138 -17.96 -12.03 -18.28
CA PRO A 138 -16.54 -12.24 -18.04
C PRO A 138 -15.66 -11.33 -18.92
N GLY A 139 -14.53 -10.89 -18.39
CA GLY A 139 -13.62 -9.97 -19.07
C GLY A 139 -13.29 -8.72 -18.25
N PRO A 140 -12.54 -7.75 -18.81
CA PRO A 140 -12.01 -7.76 -20.17
C PRO A 140 -10.91 -8.84 -20.34
N ALA A 141 -10.51 -9.16 -21.57
CA ALA A 141 -9.40 -10.08 -21.88
C ALA A 141 -8.47 -9.44 -22.92
N PRO A 142 -7.19 -9.86 -23.03
CA PRO A 142 -6.26 -9.26 -23.98
C PRO A 142 -6.73 -9.42 -25.43
N PHE A 143 -6.63 -8.34 -26.21
CA PHE A 143 -6.84 -8.39 -27.65
C PHE A 143 -5.61 -9.01 -28.34
N PRO A 144 -5.72 -10.08 -29.16
CA PRO A 144 -4.58 -10.70 -29.82
C PRO A 144 -3.90 -9.74 -30.81
N ARG A 145 -2.59 -9.51 -30.66
CA ARG A 145 -1.80 -8.78 -31.68
C ARG A 145 -1.65 -9.65 -32.93
N GLY A 146 -2.48 -9.43 -33.96
CA GLY A 146 -2.33 -10.12 -35.25
C GLY A 146 -3.55 -10.15 -36.17
N GLU A 147 -4.77 -9.89 -35.67
CA GLU A 147 -5.95 -9.84 -36.54
C GLU A 147 -6.11 -8.46 -37.18
N ALA A 148 -5.43 -8.26 -38.31
CA ALA A 148 -5.83 -7.25 -39.28
C ALA A 148 -7.13 -7.71 -40.00
N VAL A 149 -8.16 -6.87 -39.91
CA VAL A 149 -9.28 -6.67 -40.85
C VAL A 149 -9.77 -7.91 -41.63
N GLY A 150 -10.80 -8.55 -41.10
CA GLY A 150 -11.68 -9.45 -41.84
C GLY A 150 -12.95 -9.69 -41.02
N GLY A 151 -14.07 -9.08 -41.41
CA GLY A 151 -15.28 -9.07 -40.60
C GLY A 151 -15.94 -10.45 -40.52
N VAL A 152 -16.13 -10.98 -39.31
CA VAL A 152 -17.28 -11.81 -38.90
C VAL A 152 -17.48 -11.66 -37.39
N LEU A 153 -18.75 -11.63 -36.97
CA LEU A 153 -19.29 -11.72 -35.61
C LEU A 153 -18.42 -12.57 -34.65
N ALA A 154 -17.88 -11.95 -33.59
CA ALA A 154 -17.24 -12.67 -32.51
C ALA A 154 -18.31 -13.36 -31.65
N THR A 155 -18.39 -14.69 -31.75
CA THR A 155 -19.17 -15.55 -30.84
C THR A 155 -18.26 -16.17 -29.78
N GLU A 156 -18.85 -16.58 -28.66
CA GLU A 156 -18.23 -17.08 -27.40
C GLU A 156 -17.10 -18.13 -27.54
N LYS A 157 -16.85 -18.68 -28.74
CA LYS A 157 -15.74 -19.61 -29.03
C LYS A 157 -14.35 -18.96 -29.02
N SER A 158 -14.23 -17.64 -29.20
CA SER A 158 -12.93 -16.94 -29.29
C SER A 158 -12.17 -16.87 -27.94
N VAL A 159 -12.89 -16.92 -26.81
CA VAL A 159 -12.29 -16.82 -25.46
C VAL A 159 -11.49 -18.09 -25.12
N ARG A 160 -11.97 -19.28 -25.53
CA ARG A 160 -11.25 -20.54 -25.29
C ARG A 160 -10.02 -20.70 -26.20
N SER A 161 -10.12 -20.31 -27.47
CA SER A 161 -8.97 -20.43 -28.38
C SER A 161 -7.83 -19.47 -28.04
N SER A 162 -8.14 -18.29 -27.49
CA SER A 162 -7.13 -17.33 -27.02
C SER A 162 -6.36 -17.86 -25.81
N VAL A 163 -7.02 -18.61 -24.91
CA VAL A 163 -6.38 -19.25 -23.76
C VAL A 163 -5.54 -20.48 -24.19
N GLU A 164 -6.01 -21.26 -25.17
CA GLU A 164 -5.25 -22.40 -25.74
C GLU A 164 -4.03 -21.94 -26.56
N GLY A 165 -4.11 -20.80 -27.25
CA GLY A 165 -2.98 -20.22 -27.99
C GLY A 165 -1.83 -19.77 -27.10
N VAL A 166 -2.12 -19.36 -25.85
CA VAL A 166 -1.09 -18.98 -24.88
C VAL A 166 -0.34 -20.20 -24.32
N LEU A 167 -1.05 -21.33 -24.13
CA LEU A 167 -0.47 -22.57 -23.60
C LEU A 167 0.50 -23.29 -24.56
N THR A 168 0.47 -22.97 -25.86
CA THR A 168 1.29 -23.67 -26.89
C THR A 168 2.66 -23.05 -27.15
N THR A 169 2.99 -21.90 -26.54
CA THR A 169 4.33 -21.27 -26.65
C THR A 169 5.38 -21.84 -25.70
N ALA A 170 5.08 -22.95 -25.02
CA ALA A 170 5.89 -23.63 -24.01
C ALA A 170 7.23 -24.24 -24.49
N ASN A 171 7.65 -24.04 -25.74
CA ASN A 171 8.92 -24.57 -26.27
C ASN A 171 9.92 -23.44 -26.60
N GLY A 172 10.59 -22.92 -25.56
CA GLY A 172 12.03 -22.68 -25.59
C GLY A 172 12.65 -21.81 -26.70
N ILE A 173 12.04 -20.69 -27.10
CA ILE A 173 12.71 -19.65 -27.90
C ILE A 173 12.63 -18.31 -27.14
N PRO A 174 13.75 -17.68 -26.72
CA PRO A 174 13.73 -16.47 -25.87
C PRO A 174 13.21 -15.18 -26.52
N ASN A 175 12.60 -15.23 -27.71
CA ASN A 175 12.30 -14.05 -28.52
C ASN A 175 10.86 -13.96 -29.06
N ALA A 176 9.95 -14.83 -28.62
CA ALA A 176 8.53 -14.64 -28.91
C ALA A 176 7.98 -13.54 -27.98
N ARG A 177 7.91 -12.29 -28.46
CA ARG A 177 7.25 -11.20 -27.74
C ARG A 177 5.84 -11.66 -27.34
N SER A 178 5.50 -11.52 -26.05
CA SER A 178 4.15 -11.77 -25.52
C SER A 178 3.07 -11.22 -26.47
N PRO A 179 2.00 -11.98 -26.77
CA PRO A 179 0.95 -11.55 -27.70
C PRO A 179 0.15 -10.34 -27.17
N HIS A 180 0.29 -10.02 -25.89
CA HIS A 180 -0.31 -8.88 -25.22
C HIS A 180 0.73 -8.06 -24.42
N PRO A 181 0.43 -6.79 -24.08
CA PRO A 181 1.30 -5.98 -23.24
C PRO A 181 1.51 -6.61 -21.86
N ARG A 182 2.68 -6.40 -21.25
CA ARG A 182 2.94 -6.81 -19.86
C ARG A 182 2.20 -5.90 -18.89
N MET A 183 1.66 -6.45 -17.81
CA MET A 183 0.83 -5.68 -16.89
C MET A 183 1.30 -5.81 -15.43
N LEU A 184 1.46 -4.69 -14.73
CA LEU A 184 1.61 -4.65 -13.28
C LEU A 184 0.38 -4.01 -12.65
N VAL A 185 -0.21 -4.67 -11.65
CA VAL A 185 -1.27 -4.09 -10.82
C VAL A 185 -0.76 -3.88 -9.40
N ILE A 186 -0.81 -2.65 -8.91
CA ILE A 186 -0.53 -2.31 -7.51
C ILE A 186 -1.84 -1.90 -6.85
N ASN A 187 -2.33 -2.71 -5.92
CA ASN A 187 -3.63 -2.57 -5.28
C ASN A 187 -3.50 -2.08 -3.83
N SER A 188 -4.52 -1.36 -3.37
CA SER A 188 -4.62 -0.96 -1.98
C SER A 188 -5.07 -2.12 -1.07
N GLU A 189 -4.79 -2.02 0.23
CA GLU A 189 -5.37 -2.95 1.21
C GLU A 189 -6.90 -2.87 1.18
N ALA A 190 -7.47 -1.68 1.02
CA ALA A 190 -8.91 -1.47 0.98
C ALA A 190 -9.58 -2.23 -0.17
N PHE A 191 -9.01 -2.18 -1.38
CA PHE A 191 -9.57 -2.85 -2.56
C PHE A 191 -9.27 -4.34 -2.55
N THR A 192 -8.15 -4.76 -1.97
CA THR A 192 -7.83 -6.20 -1.80
C THR A 192 -8.80 -6.89 -0.83
N ILE A 193 -9.26 -6.18 0.21
CA ILE A 193 -10.20 -6.72 1.21
C ILE A 193 -11.64 -6.77 0.68
N TRP A 194 -11.97 -6.01 -0.37
CA TRP A 194 -13.27 -6.06 -1.04
C TRP A 194 -13.36 -7.34 -1.87
N LYS A 195 -13.82 -8.42 -1.25
CA LYS A 195 -13.79 -9.79 -1.80
C LYS A 195 -14.24 -9.91 -3.25
N ASP A 196 -15.44 -9.42 -3.57
CA ASP A 196 -16.02 -9.59 -4.90
C ASP A 196 -15.23 -8.81 -5.96
N HIS A 197 -14.84 -7.58 -5.63
CA HIS A 197 -13.98 -6.75 -6.49
C HIS A 197 -12.59 -7.37 -6.67
N PHE A 198 -11.98 -7.88 -5.60
CA PHE A 198 -10.65 -8.48 -5.68
C PHE A 198 -10.66 -9.80 -6.46
N ALA A 199 -11.67 -10.65 -6.24
CA ALA A 199 -11.86 -11.87 -7.04
C ALA A 199 -11.98 -11.53 -8.53
N ARG A 200 -12.81 -10.52 -8.85
CA ARG A 200 -12.95 -10.00 -10.21
C ARG A 200 -11.62 -9.49 -10.77
N LEU A 201 -10.85 -8.73 -9.98
CA LEU A 201 -9.52 -8.26 -10.41
C LEU A 201 -8.56 -9.42 -10.70
N GLN A 202 -8.59 -10.47 -9.89
CA GLN A 202 -7.78 -11.67 -10.09
C GLN A 202 -8.14 -12.37 -11.40
N GLU A 203 -9.44 -12.52 -11.70
CA GLU A 203 -9.91 -13.10 -12.96
C GLU A 203 -9.46 -12.29 -14.18
N VAL A 204 -9.64 -10.96 -14.12
CA VAL A 204 -9.17 -10.04 -15.16
C VAL A 204 -7.68 -10.23 -15.37
N VAL A 205 -6.86 -10.04 -14.34
CA VAL A 205 -5.39 -10.10 -14.48
C VAL A 205 -4.90 -11.49 -14.90
N ALA A 206 -5.53 -12.58 -14.45
CA ALA A 206 -5.16 -13.93 -14.85
C ALA A 206 -5.28 -14.14 -16.37
N SER A 207 -6.17 -13.42 -17.06
CA SER A 207 -6.27 -13.49 -18.52
C SER A 207 -5.13 -12.78 -19.26
N TRP A 208 -4.44 -11.82 -18.63
CA TRP A 208 -3.22 -11.19 -19.18
C TRP A 208 -1.93 -11.83 -18.69
N GLU A 209 -1.93 -12.45 -17.51
CA GLU A 209 -0.70 -12.90 -16.86
C GLU A 209 -0.92 -14.30 -16.28
N PRO A 210 -1.05 -15.33 -17.15
CA PRO A 210 -1.49 -16.67 -16.75
C PRO A 210 -0.46 -17.44 -15.93
N GLU A 211 0.82 -17.08 -16.01
CA GLU A 211 1.90 -17.71 -15.23
C GLU A 211 1.92 -17.29 -13.75
N GLY A 212 1.00 -16.40 -13.35
CA GLY A 212 0.75 -16.10 -11.95
C GLY A 212 1.72 -15.11 -11.33
N GLY A 213 1.19 -13.91 -11.05
CA GLY A 213 1.75 -12.99 -10.05
C GLY A 213 2.15 -11.62 -10.59
N LYS A 214 1.17 -10.71 -10.75
CA LYS A 214 1.43 -9.26 -10.93
C LYS A 214 0.45 -8.35 -10.20
N ILE A 215 -0.34 -8.88 -9.27
CA ILE A 215 -1.12 -8.06 -8.32
C ILE A 215 -0.33 -7.93 -7.02
N LEU A 216 0.13 -6.73 -6.71
CA LEU A 216 0.83 -6.39 -5.48
C LEU A 216 -0.10 -5.62 -4.55
N THR A 217 -0.30 -6.09 -3.32
CA THR A 217 -1.09 -5.34 -2.31
C THR A 217 -0.17 -4.57 -1.37
N LEU A 218 -0.38 -3.25 -1.27
CA LEU A 218 0.31 -2.43 -0.27
C LEU A 218 -0.46 -2.42 1.05
N VAL A 219 0.06 -3.12 2.05
CA VAL A 219 -0.56 -3.23 3.39
C VAL A 219 -0.66 -1.84 4.06
N GLY A 220 -1.81 -1.56 4.66
CA GLY A 220 -2.12 -0.29 5.33
C GLY A 220 -2.44 0.88 4.40
N SER A 221 -2.50 0.66 3.09
CA SER A 221 -2.91 1.69 2.11
C SER A 221 -4.42 1.73 1.92
N ALA A 222 -4.92 2.88 1.48
CA ALA A 222 -6.30 3.08 1.05
C ALA A 222 -6.31 3.66 -0.36
N HIS A 223 -7.49 3.79 -0.97
CA HIS A 223 -7.62 4.36 -2.32
C HIS A 223 -6.91 5.70 -2.50
N VAL A 224 -7.14 6.62 -1.56
CA VAL A 224 -6.49 7.95 -1.56
C VAL A 224 -4.97 7.89 -1.40
N SER A 225 -4.38 6.77 -0.99
CA SER A 225 -2.92 6.62 -0.87
C SER A 225 -2.18 6.60 -2.21
N PHE A 226 -2.91 6.40 -3.31
CA PHE A 226 -2.37 6.35 -4.67
C PHE A 226 -2.47 7.71 -5.39
N SER A 227 -2.74 8.80 -4.66
CA SER A 227 -2.65 10.17 -5.16
C SER A 227 -1.67 11.01 -4.32
N ASP A 228 -1.39 12.21 -4.82
CA ASP A 228 -0.62 13.25 -4.13
C ASP A 228 -1.40 13.90 -2.96
N PHE A 229 -2.72 13.73 -2.92
CA PHE A 229 -3.59 14.32 -1.90
C PHE A 229 -3.10 14.10 -0.45
N PRO A 230 -2.64 12.91 -0.03
CA PRO A 230 -2.16 12.67 1.33
C PRO A 230 -0.75 13.19 1.62
N VAL A 231 -0.01 13.70 0.63
CA VAL A 231 1.29 14.36 0.82
C VAL A 231 1.18 15.90 0.83
N LEU A 232 0.03 16.46 0.44
CA LEU A 232 -0.20 17.90 0.46
C LEU A 232 0.03 18.51 1.86
N PRO A 233 0.62 19.73 1.98
CA PRO A 233 1.08 20.29 3.25
C PRO A 233 0.04 20.32 4.38
N ILE A 234 -1.24 20.53 4.05
CA ILE A 234 -2.34 20.68 5.02
C ILE A 234 -2.95 19.33 5.43
N ILE A 235 -2.87 18.32 4.57
CA ILE A 235 -3.57 17.01 4.71
C ILE A 235 -2.54 15.87 4.91
N ARG A 236 -1.27 16.22 5.17
CA ARG A 236 -0.14 15.30 5.16
C ARG A 236 -0.33 14.15 6.16
N LYS A 237 -0.48 12.93 5.64
CA LYS A 237 -0.45 11.71 6.45
C LYS A 237 0.97 11.22 6.59
N LYS A 238 1.36 10.79 7.79
CA LYS A 238 2.73 10.30 8.08
C LYS A 238 3.13 9.07 7.26
N THR A 239 2.16 8.28 6.81
CA THR A 239 2.36 7.08 5.98
C THR A 239 2.27 7.34 4.49
N ALA A 240 1.90 8.55 4.06
CA ALA A 240 1.67 8.86 2.65
C ALA A 240 2.94 8.74 1.80
N GLN A 241 4.01 9.40 2.26
CA GLN A 241 5.28 9.42 1.54
C GLN A 241 5.90 8.01 1.41
N PRO A 242 6.04 7.20 2.48
CA PRO A 242 6.52 5.83 2.33
C PRO A 242 5.71 4.95 1.36
N ILE A 243 4.38 5.12 1.32
CA ILE A 243 3.52 4.38 0.38
C ILE A 243 3.79 4.86 -1.06
N LEU A 244 3.84 6.17 -1.28
CA LEU A 244 4.08 6.74 -2.61
C LEU A 244 5.47 6.37 -3.13
N ASP A 245 6.50 6.42 -2.28
CA ASP A 245 7.86 5.98 -2.61
C ASP A 245 7.89 4.49 -3.00
N THR A 246 7.09 3.66 -2.31
CA THR A 246 6.98 2.22 -2.64
C THR A 246 6.27 2.00 -3.98
N ILE A 247 5.17 2.73 -4.25
CA ILE A 247 4.47 2.68 -5.54
C ILE A 247 5.44 3.07 -6.66
N ALA A 248 6.15 4.20 -6.51
CA ALA A 248 7.10 4.67 -7.52
C ALA A 248 8.23 3.65 -7.75
N LYS A 249 8.83 3.11 -6.67
CA LYS A 249 9.88 2.09 -6.75
C LYS A 249 9.41 0.84 -7.50
N LEU A 250 8.24 0.31 -7.17
CA LEU A 250 7.69 -0.89 -7.82
C LEU A 250 7.34 -0.65 -9.28
N SER A 251 6.72 0.49 -9.59
CA SER A 251 6.38 0.87 -10.96
C SER A 251 7.62 1.00 -11.83
N LEU A 252 8.64 1.75 -11.37
CA LEU A 252 9.89 1.93 -12.12
C LEU A 252 10.65 0.60 -12.27
N ALA A 253 10.76 -0.20 -11.20
CA ALA A 253 11.40 -1.51 -11.27
C ALA A 253 10.71 -2.43 -12.28
N PHE A 254 9.39 -2.37 -12.41
CA PHE A 254 8.67 -3.12 -13.44
C PHE A 254 8.95 -2.60 -14.85
N LEU A 255 9.03 -1.28 -15.04
CA LEU A 255 9.36 -0.70 -16.35
C LEU A 255 10.80 -1.03 -16.77
N ASP A 256 11.70 -1.19 -15.81
CA ASP A 256 13.12 -1.54 -16.01
C ASP A 256 13.38 -3.06 -15.99
N ASP A 257 12.34 -3.90 -15.95
CA ASP A 257 12.45 -5.37 -15.91
C ASP A 257 13.21 -5.91 -14.68
N LYS A 258 13.22 -5.15 -13.57
CA LYS A 258 13.87 -5.46 -12.28
C LYS A 258 12.87 -5.62 -11.13
N LEU A 259 11.63 -5.97 -11.44
CA LEU A 259 10.57 -6.08 -10.43
C LEU A 259 10.90 -7.13 -9.36
N ASP A 260 11.40 -8.30 -9.75
CA ASP A 260 11.71 -9.39 -8.82
C ASP A 260 12.83 -9.00 -7.86
N GLU A 261 13.91 -8.37 -8.36
CA GLU A 261 14.98 -7.80 -7.54
C GLU A 261 14.42 -6.77 -6.53
N ALA A 262 13.54 -5.88 -6.99
CA ALA A 262 12.92 -4.90 -6.11
C ALA A 262 12.05 -5.57 -5.02
N LEU A 263 11.33 -6.65 -5.36
CA LEU A 263 10.49 -7.41 -4.43
C LEU A 263 11.29 -8.22 -3.40
N GLU A 264 12.55 -8.56 -3.66
CA GLU A 264 13.43 -9.20 -2.67
C GLU A 264 13.84 -8.24 -1.55
N THR A 265 14.03 -6.97 -1.90
CA THR A 265 14.43 -5.93 -0.94
C THR A 265 13.30 -5.43 -0.05
N LEU A 266 12.05 -5.72 -0.39
CA LEU A 266 10.87 -5.24 0.31
C LEU A 266 10.36 -6.26 1.35
N PRO A 267 9.87 -5.80 2.52
CA PRO A 267 9.24 -6.68 3.48
C PRO A 267 7.92 -7.22 2.92
N LYS A 268 7.77 -8.55 2.92
CA LYS A 268 6.60 -9.26 2.41
C LYS A 268 5.89 -9.99 3.55
N THR A 269 4.57 -10.12 3.48
CA THR A 269 3.79 -10.87 4.47
C THR A 269 2.74 -11.73 3.78
N LYS A 270 2.39 -12.86 4.39
CA LYS A 270 1.31 -13.71 3.88
C LYS A 270 -0.01 -12.96 4.01
N MET A 271 -0.83 -12.99 2.96
CA MET A 271 -2.15 -12.35 2.98
C MET A 271 -3.08 -13.12 3.93
N GLU A 272 -3.32 -12.56 5.12
CA GLU A 272 -4.28 -13.09 6.11
C GLU A 272 -5.29 -11.99 6.49
N VAL A 273 -6.57 -12.27 6.29
CA VAL A 273 -7.66 -11.31 6.57
C VAL A 273 -8.28 -11.62 7.93
N LYS A 274 -8.33 -10.64 8.84
CA LYS A 274 -9.07 -10.75 10.11
C LYS A 274 -10.21 -9.75 10.18
N ILE A 275 -11.33 -10.16 10.78
CA ILE A 275 -12.42 -9.27 11.18
C ILE A 275 -11.98 -8.54 12.45
N VAL A 276 -11.83 -7.22 12.36
CA VAL A 276 -11.34 -6.33 13.42
C VAL A 276 -12.46 -5.47 14.03
N GLY A 277 -13.71 -5.75 13.70
CA GLY A 277 -14.89 -5.07 14.23
C GLY A 277 -16.03 -5.03 13.23
N VAL A 278 -16.97 -4.13 13.47
CA VAL A 278 -18.15 -3.89 12.62
C VAL A 278 -18.14 -2.42 12.18
N LYS A 279 -18.43 -2.17 10.90
CA LYS A 279 -18.58 -0.82 10.33
C LYS A 279 -19.93 -0.22 10.79
N LYS A 280 -20.11 1.09 10.57
CA LYS A 280 -21.38 1.79 10.93
C LYS A 280 -22.62 1.22 10.23
N ASP A 281 -22.43 0.57 9.08
CA ASP A 281 -23.46 -0.09 8.28
C ASP A 281 -23.71 -1.55 8.69
N GLY A 282 -23.17 -2.01 9.83
CA GLY A 282 -23.33 -3.38 10.31
C GLY A 282 -22.45 -4.42 9.61
N LYS A 283 -21.68 -4.05 8.57
CA LYS A 283 -20.81 -4.99 7.85
C LYS A 283 -19.50 -5.24 8.60
N PRO A 284 -18.90 -6.44 8.49
CA PRO A 284 -17.64 -6.75 9.16
C PRO A 284 -16.52 -5.84 8.63
N LYS A 285 -15.82 -5.15 9.55
CA LYS A 285 -14.60 -4.41 9.26
C LYS A 285 -13.45 -5.40 9.20
N ARG A 286 -12.86 -5.56 8.03
CA ARG A 286 -11.75 -6.48 7.77
C ARG A 286 -10.43 -5.71 7.68
N LYS A 287 -9.32 -6.37 8.01
CA LYS A 287 -7.96 -5.84 7.86
C LYS A 287 -7.00 -6.96 7.46
N LEU A 288 -5.99 -6.63 6.64
CA LEU A 288 -4.85 -7.52 6.44
C LEU A 288 -3.99 -7.50 7.71
N ILE A 289 -3.66 -8.68 8.21
CA ILE A 289 -2.72 -8.84 9.31
C ILE A 289 -1.37 -9.11 8.69
N SER A 290 -0.40 -8.21 8.91
CA SER A 290 0.99 -8.66 8.87
C SER A 290 1.27 -9.41 10.17
N LYS A 291 1.85 -10.61 10.06
CA LYS A 291 2.30 -11.40 11.22
C LYS A 291 3.43 -10.64 11.92
N MET A 292 3.08 -9.66 12.74
CA MET A 292 3.89 -9.19 13.86
C MET A 292 3.39 -9.94 15.08
N ASN A 293 4.17 -10.92 15.51
CA ASN A 293 3.77 -11.79 16.62
C ASN A 293 4.32 -11.19 17.92
N VAL A 294 3.43 -10.98 18.89
CA VAL A 294 3.82 -10.62 20.26
C VAL A 294 3.61 -11.85 21.11
N ARG A 295 4.67 -12.34 21.74
CA ARG A 295 4.66 -13.58 22.53
C ARG A 295 5.57 -13.47 23.75
N PRO A 296 5.39 -14.36 24.75
CA PRO A 296 6.36 -14.48 25.84
C PRO A 296 7.79 -14.67 25.32
N MET A 297 8.73 -14.07 26.03
CA MET A 297 10.16 -14.21 25.77
C MET A 297 10.63 -15.65 26.04
N ARG A 298 11.57 -16.13 25.23
CA ARG A 298 12.34 -17.36 25.42
C ARG A 298 13.82 -17.03 25.61
N VAL A 299 14.59 -17.97 26.16
CA VAL A 299 16.03 -17.80 26.35
C VAL A 299 16.76 -17.57 25.00
N ASP A 300 16.29 -18.20 23.93
CA ASP A 300 16.85 -18.02 22.58
C ASP A 300 16.66 -16.58 22.04
N ASP A 301 15.71 -15.82 22.58
CA ASP A 301 15.44 -14.45 22.14
C ASP A 301 16.41 -13.43 22.74
N LEU A 302 17.15 -13.78 23.81
CA LEU A 302 17.92 -12.82 24.60
C LEU A 302 18.98 -12.09 23.78
N MET A 303 19.63 -12.79 22.84
CA MET A 303 20.58 -12.16 21.91
C MET A 303 19.89 -11.14 21.00
N GLY A 304 18.69 -11.45 20.49
CA GLY A 304 17.89 -10.53 19.69
C GLY A 304 17.42 -9.31 20.48
N MET A 305 17.06 -9.51 21.75
CA MET A 305 16.69 -8.42 22.67
C MET A 305 17.88 -7.50 22.95
N GLN A 306 19.06 -8.06 23.24
CA GLN A 306 20.27 -7.29 23.47
C GLN A 306 20.68 -6.48 22.24
N ALA A 307 20.63 -7.09 21.04
CA ALA A 307 20.88 -6.38 19.79
C ALA A 307 19.89 -5.23 19.57
N CYS A 308 18.60 -5.45 19.88
CA CYS A 308 17.56 -4.41 19.81
C CYS A 308 17.76 -3.29 20.85
N ASN A 309 18.30 -3.59 22.04
CA ASN A 309 18.65 -2.62 23.07
C ASN A 309 19.78 -1.70 22.61
N LEU A 310 20.91 -2.29 22.19
CA LEU A 310 22.12 -1.60 21.73
C LEU A 310 21.85 -0.61 20.59
N GLN A 311 20.91 -0.94 19.69
CA GLN A 311 20.55 -0.05 18.58
C GLN A 311 19.66 1.13 18.97
N ASN A 312 18.97 1.06 20.12
CA ASN A 312 17.86 1.98 20.42
C ASN A 312 18.05 2.79 21.70
N LEU A 313 18.78 2.28 22.68
CA LEU A 313 18.87 2.83 24.02
C LEU A 313 20.32 3.03 24.45
N PRO A 314 20.64 4.14 25.12
CA PRO A 314 21.97 4.35 25.70
C PRO A 314 22.19 3.49 26.96
N GLU A 315 21.14 3.12 27.69
CA GLU A 315 21.22 2.21 28.84
C GLU A 315 21.28 0.74 28.36
N ASN A 316 22.46 0.14 28.51
CA ASN A 316 22.77 -1.20 28.05
C ASN A 316 23.11 -2.14 29.22
N TYR A 317 22.81 -3.43 29.05
CA TYR A 317 23.00 -4.44 30.10
C TYR A 317 23.81 -5.65 29.61
N THR A 318 24.48 -6.30 30.54
CA THR A 318 25.20 -7.56 30.27
C THR A 318 24.20 -8.71 30.07
N MET A 319 24.58 -9.75 29.32
CA MET A 319 23.72 -10.93 29.09
C MET A 319 23.30 -11.60 30.40
N ARG A 320 24.16 -11.56 31.42
CA ARG A 320 23.86 -12.04 32.78
C ARG A 320 22.60 -11.37 33.36
N TYR A 321 22.39 -10.08 33.10
CA TYR A 321 21.22 -9.35 33.59
C TYR A 321 19.93 -9.73 32.83
N TYR A 322 20.03 -10.02 31.53
CA TYR A 322 18.92 -10.57 30.76
C TYR A 322 18.53 -11.97 31.25
N MET A 323 19.51 -12.84 31.47
CA MET A 323 19.30 -14.18 32.02
C MET A 323 18.67 -14.13 33.41
N TYR A 324 19.10 -13.20 34.27
CA TYR A 324 18.49 -12.97 35.58
C TYR A 324 16.97 -12.78 35.47
N HIS A 325 16.50 -11.87 34.61
CA HIS A 325 15.07 -11.64 34.41
C HIS A 325 14.36 -12.89 33.85
N ALA A 326 14.97 -13.57 32.90
CA ALA A 326 14.40 -14.75 32.25
C ALA A 326 14.21 -15.92 33.23
N MET A 327 15.10 -16.06 34.21
CA MET A 327 15.05 -17.15 35.18
C MET A 327 14.20 -16.80 36.40
N THR A 328 14.21 -15.55 36.87
CA THR A 328 13.45 -15.14 38.07
C THR A 328 11.98 -14.84 37.74
N TRP A 329 11.70 -14.18 36.61
CA TRP A 329 10.34 -13.80 36.20
C TRP A 329 10.06 -14.13 34.72
N PRO A 330 10.04 -15.42 34.34
CA PRO A 330 9.91 -15.86 32.95
C PRO A 330 8.64 -15.34 32.26
N SER A 331 7.57 -15.09 33.02
CA SER A 331 6.27 -14.70 32.50
C SER A 331 6.08 -13.19 32.29
N LEU A 332 7.03 -12.36 32.72
CA LEU A 332 6.87 -10.89 32.69
C LEU A 332 7.42 -10.22 31.44
N SER A 333 8.33 -10.89 30.73
CA SER A 333 9.03 -10.35 29.57
C SER A 333 8.45 -10.90 28.26
N TYR A 334 8.30 -10.03 27.27
CA TYR A 334 7.68 -10.35 25.99
C TYR A 334 8.53 -9.81 24.83
N VAL A 335 8.41 -10.45 23.68
CA VAL A 335 9.07 -10.04 22.44
C VAL A 335 8.05 -9.82 21.33
N ALA A 336 8.38 -8.90 20.43
CA ALA A 336 7.71 -8.71 19.15
C ALA A 336 8.65 -9.18 18.05
N GLU A 337 8.23 -10.18 17.28
CA GLU A 337 8.99 -10.72 16.15
C GLU A 337 8.34 -10.39 14.80
N ASP A 338 9.17 -10.18 13.79
CA ASP A 338 8.71 -10.04 12.41
C ASP A 338 8.41 -11.40 11.77
N HIS A 339 7.95 -11.36 10.51
CA HIS A 339 7.60 -12.56 9.75
C HIS A 339 8.79 -13.51 9.46
N LYS A 340 10.04 -13.08 9.71
CA LYS A 340 11.25 -13.92 9.61
C LYS A 340 11.72 -14.42 10.97
N GLY A 341 10.96 -14.17 12.04
CA GLY A 341 11.33 -14.53 13.42
C GLY A 341 12.38 -13.60 14.04
N ARG A 342 12.70 -12.46 13.41
CA ARG A 342 13.66 -11.50 13.99
C ARG A 342 12.98 -10.68 15.07
N ILE A 343 13.67 -10.49 16.19
CA ILE A 343 13.18 -9.63 17.28
C ILE A 343 13.25 -8.16 16.86
N VAL A 344 12.08 -7.52 16.73
CA VAL A 344 11.92 -6.12 16.32
C VAL A 344 11.49 -5.20 17.46
N GLY A 345 11.14 -5.79 18.60
CA GLY A 345 10.89 -5.08 19.84
C GLY A 345 10.78 -6.04 21.03
N TYR A 346 10.95 -5.53 22.24
CA TYR A 346 10.87 -6.34 23.46
C TYR A 346 10.48 -5.47 24.66
N ILE A 347 9.95 -6.12 25.69
CA ILE A 347 9.84 -5.59 27.05
C ILE A 347 10.55 -6.55 28.00
N LEU A 348 11.47 -6.00 28.79
CA LEU A 348 12.18 -6.68 29.87
C LEU A 348 11.66 -6.12 31.19
N ALA A 349 11.11 -6.98 32.03
CA ALA A 349 10.43 -6.54 33.24
C ALA A 349 10.61 -7.54 34.40
N LYS A 350 10.51 -7.02 35.62
CA LYS A 350 10.70 -7.75 36.88
C LYS A 350 9.63 -7.37 37.92
N MET A 351 9.57 -8.11 39.02
CA MET A 351 8.98 -7.62 40.27
C MET A 351 10.04 -6.88 41.08
N GLU A 352 9.62 -5.90 41.90
CA GLU A 352 10.54 -5.30 42.86
C GLU A 352 10.75 -6.24 44.05
N GLU A 353 12.01 -6.46 44.42
CA GLU A 353 12.40 -7.43 45.45
C GLU A 353 12.66 -6.74 46.79
N GLU A 354 13.21 -5.53 46.76
CA GLU A 354 13.54 -4.74 47.94
C GLU A 354 12.37 -3.82 48.33
N LEU A 355 11.27 -4.41 48.78
CA LEU A 355 10.11 -3.67 49.28
C LEU A 355 10.43 -3.03 50.63
N LYS A 356 10.18 -1.71 50.75
CA LYS A 356 10.25 -1.04 52.05
C LYS A 356 9.08 -1.45 52.95
N GLU A 357 9.22 -1.26 54.25
CA GLU A 357 8.14 -1.55 55.19
C GLU A 357 6.86 -0.75 54.83
N GLY A 358 5.76 -1.47 54.60
CA GLY A 358 4.49 -0.90 54.13
C GLY A 358 4.36 -0.70 52.61
N GLU A 359 5.35 -1.12 51.81
CA GLU A 359 5.28 -1.03 50.35
C GLU A 359 4.61 -2.26 49.73
N GLU A 360 3.58 -2.01 48.93
CA GLU A 360 2.84 -3.05 48.22
C GLU A 360 3.68 -3.72 47.11
N PRO A 361 3.47 -5.03 46.84
CA PRO A 361 4.12 -5.71 45.72
C PRO A 361 3.86 -4.99 44.40
N HIS A 362 4.92 -4.74 43.63
CA HIS A 362 4.78 -4.01 42.38
C HIS A 362 5.79 -4.44 41.32
N GLY A 363 5.42 -4.25 40.06
CA GLY A 363 6.27 -4.56 38.92
C GLY A 363 7.14 -3.38 38.52
N HIS A 364 8.29 -3.67 37.93
CA HIS A 364 9.19 -2.69 37.35
C HIS A 364 9.51 -3.02 35.89
N VAL A 365 9.37 -2.03 35.00
CA VAL A 365 9.80 -2.16 33.60
C VAL A 365 11.24 -1.72 33.48
N THR A 366 12.14 -2.70 33.46
CA THR A 366 13.58 -2.51 33.28
C THR A 366 13.92 -1.86 31.94
N SER A 367 13.34 -2.37 30.84
CA SER A 367 13.64 -1.88 29.51
C SER A 367 12.50 -2.16 28.53
N LEU A 368 12.17 -1.19 27.68
CA LEU A 368 11.20 -1.33 26.60
C LEU A 368 11.78 -0.69 25.33
N SER A 369 11.86 -1.47 24.25
CA SER A 369 12.42 -1.00 22.99
C SER A 369 11.70 -1.57 21.78
N VAL A 370 11.63 -0.77 20.71
CA VAL A 370 11.14 -1.18 19.39
C VAL A 370 12.03 -0.51 18.35
N LEU A 371 12.56 -1.31 17.41
CA LEU A 371 13.36 -0.86 16.28
C LEU A 371 12.65 0.28 15.53
N ARG A 372 13.40 1.30 15.11
CA ARG A 372 12.85 2.52 14.50
C ARG A 372 11.89 2.24 13.34
N SER A 373 12.25 1.31 12.46
CA SER A 373 11.45 0.88 11.31
C SER A 373 10.11 0.19 11.67
N TYR A 374 9.96 -0.27 12.91
CA TYR A 374 8.76 -0.95 13.41
C TYR A 374 7.97 -0.12 14.44
N ARG A 375 8.36 1.13 14.67
CA ARG A 375 7.62 2.06 15.56
C ARG A 375 6.30 2.47 14.92
N ARG A 376 5.39 3.01 15.74
CA ARG A 376 4.03 3.46 15.34
C ARG A 376 3.09 2.35 14.85
N LEU A 377 3.50 1.08 14.95
CA LEU A 377 2.64 -0.10 14.74
C LEU A 377 1.90 -0.54 16.02
N GLY A 378 2.03 0.22 17.11
CA GLY A 378 1.42 -0.11 18.41
C GLY A 378 2.11 -1.23 19.19
N LEU A 379 3.27 -1.72 18.73
CA LEU A 379 4.01 -2.82 19.38
C LEU A 379 4.36 -2.53 20.84
N ALA A 380 4.93 -1.36 21.13
CA ALA A 380 5.30 -0.97 22.50
C ALA A 380 4.09 -0.97 23.46
N LYS A 381 2.91 -0.52 22.98
CA LYS A 381 1.67 -0.56 23.76
C LYS A 381 1.25 -2.01 24.04
N LYS A 382 1.29 -2.88 23.02
CA LYS A 382 0.93 -4.31 23.17
C LYS A 382 1.87 -5.03 24.13
N LEU A 383 3.18 -4.84 23.97
CA LEU A 383 4.21 -5.40 24.84
C LEU A 383 3.98 -4.97 26.30
N MET A 384 3.73 -3.68 26.52
CA MET A 384 3.42 -3.17 27.84
C MET A 384 2.18 -3.87 28.42
N VAL A 385 1.04 -3.82 27.74
CA VAL A 385 -0.24 -4.38 28.22
C VAL A 385 -0.09 -5.85 28.63
N GLN A 386 0.57 -6.66 27.80
CA GLN A 386 0.82 -8.08 28.11
C GLN A 386 1.65 -8.26 29.40
N SER A 387 2.74 -7.49 29.53
CA SER A 387 3.55 -7.51 30.75
C SER A 387 2.76 -7.03 31.98
N GLN A 388 1.90 -6.01 31.84
CA GLN A 388 1.07 -5.54 32.96
C GLN A 388 0.08 -6.60 33.43
N GLU A 389 -0.59 -7.24 32.49
CA GLU A 389 -1.53 -8.32 32.79
C GLU A 389 -0.81 -9.48 33.50
N ALA A 390 0.39 -9.85 33.04
CA ALA A 390 1.19 -10.89 33.70
C ALA A 390 1.62 -10.50 35.13
N MET A 391 2.11 -9.27 35.33
CA MET A 391 2.48 -8.76 36.66
C MET A 391 1.30 -8.77 37.63
N ARG A 392 0.14 -8.28 37.19
CA ARG A 392 -1.06 -8.23 38.02
C ARG A 392 -1.59 -9.62 38.32
N ASN A 393 -1.77 -10.45 37.30
CA ASN A 393 -2.50 -11.71 37.43
C ASN A 393 -1.65 -12.82 38.06
N MET A 394 -0.33 -12.81 37.87
CA MET A 394 0.56 -13.88 38.35
C MET A 394 1.32 -13.52 39.63
N TYR A 395 1.59 -12.24 39.84
CA TYR A 395 2.42 -11.76 40.96
C TYR A 395 1.69 -10.77 41.87
N ASN A 396 0.38 -10.59 41.68
CA ASN A 396 -0.45 -9.67 42.46
C ASN A 396 0.15 -8.25 42.57
N ALA A 397 0.81 -7.78 41.51
CA ALA A 397 1.35 -6.44 41.49
C ALA A 397 0.21 -5.41 41.68
N CYS A 398 0.33 -4.54 42.67
CA CYS A 398 -0.61 -3.46 42.96
C CYS A 398 -0.39 -2.25 42.04
N TYR A 399 0.82 -2.09 41.52
CA TYR A 399 1.15 -1.07 40.53
C TYR A 399 2.38 -1.45 39.69
N ILE A 400 2.67 -0.64 38.67
CA ILE A 400 3.90 -0.75 37.87
C ILE A 400 4.68 0.56 37.92
N SER A 401 6.00 0.45 38.08
CA SER A 401 6.95 1.55 38.02
C SER A 401 7.88 1.47 36.80
N LEU A 402 8.32 2.63 36.31
CA LEU A 402 9.37 2.74 35.29
C LEU A 402 10.05 4.12 35.33
N HIS A 403 11.21 4.21 34.69
CA HIS A 403 11.94 5.46 34.50
C HIS A 403 11.91 5.90 33.04
N VAL A 404 11.77 7.21 32.81
CA VAL A 404 11.83 7.80 31.47
C VAL A 404 12.59 9.11 31.48
N ARG A 405 13.46 9.32 30.49
CA ARG A 405 14.16 10.60 30.28
C ARG A 405 13.16 11.71 29.96
N LYS A 406 13.30 12.87 30.60
CA LYS A 406 12.42 14.04 30.34
C LYS A 406 12.44 14.48 28.87
N SER A 407 13.56 14.30 28.19
CA SER A 407 13.75 14.62 26.77
C SER A 407 13.01 13.65 25.82
N ASN A 408 12.64 12.45 26.28
CA ASN A 408 12.03 11.42 25.45
C ASN A 408 10.51 11.63 25.28
N ARG A 409 10.14 12.63 24.46
CA ARG A 409 8.74 12.99 24.16
C ARG A 409 7.92 11.81 23.63
N ALA A 410 8.53 10.91 22.86
CA ALA A 410 7.84 9.76 22.29
C ALA A 410 7.42 8.74 23.37
N ALA A 411 8.32 8.43 24.32
CA ALA A 411 8.03 7.55 25.44
C ALA A 411 7.05 8.21 26.43
N LEU A 412 7.19 9.51 26.69
CA LEU A 412 6.25 10.25 27.54
C LEU A 412 4.82 10.19 27.02
N GLY A 413 4.60 10.42 25.71
CA GLY A 413 3.26 10.29 25.13
C GLY A 413 2.72 8.85 25.11
N LEU A 414 3.60 7.85 25.04
CA LEU A 414 3.19 6.45 25.20
C LEU A 414 2.73 6.17 26.64
N TYR A 415 3.55 6.52 27.64
CA TYR A 415 3.27 6.17 29.02
C TYR A 415 2.13 6.98 29.62
N LYS A 416 2.12 8.30 29.45
CA LYS A 416 1.08 9.17 29.99
C LYS A 416 -0.21 9.07 29.19
N ASP A 417 -0.17 9.45 27.91
CA ASP A 417 -1.39 9.66 27.13
C ASP A 417 -2.04 8.33 26.72
N ALA A 418 -1.24 7.34 26.31
CA ALA A 418 -1.79 6.09 25.76
C ALA A 418 -1.96 4.96 26.77
N LEU A 419 -1.24 5.00 27.90
CA LEU A 419 -1.21 3.93 28.92
C LEU A 419 -1.66 4.40 30.31
N GLY A 420 -1.77 5.71 30.56
CA GLY A 420 -2.31 6.25 31.82
C GLY A 420 -1.33 6.24 32.99
N PHE A 421 -0.02 6.28 32.76
CA PHE A 421 0.96 6.44 33.84
C PHE A 421 0.95 7.87 34.39
N SER A 422 1.01 8.01 35.72
CA SER A 422 1.19 9.27 36.44
C SER A 422 2.67 9.48 36.81
N MET A 423 3.07 10.74 37.03
CA MET A 423 4.43 11.06 37.47
C MET A 423 4.51 11.00 38.99
N LYS A 424 5.41 10.17 39.54
CA LYS A 424 5.67 10.07 41.00
C LYS A 424 6.70 11.10 41.45
N GLY A 425 7.77 11.29 40.67
CA GLY A 425 8.87 12.18 41.04
C GLY A 425 9.94 12.31 39.98
N VAL A 426 10.94 13.14 40.26
CA VAL A 426 12.14 13.31 39.43
C VAL A 426 13.34 12.94 40.27
N GLU A 427 14.12 11.97 39.81
CA GLU A 427 15.36 11.58 40.48
C GLU A 427 16.52 12.45 39.98
N LYS A 428 17.28 13.04 40.91
CA LYS A 428 18.53 13.76 40.64
C LYS A 428 19.69 12.84 40.97
N GLY A 429 20.45 12.40 39.97
CA GLY A 429 21.61 11.52 40.17
C GLY A 429 22.04 10.75 38.92
N TYR A 430 21.15 10.54 37.94
CA TYR A 430 21.55 10.10 36.60
C TYR A 430 22.08 11.29 35.80
N CYS A 431 23.04 11.04 34.89
CA CYS A 431 23.69 12.07 34.07
C CYS A 431 22.69 12.94 33.25
N GLU A 432 21.42 12.52 33.18
CA GLU A 432 20.25 13.29 32.76
C GLU A 432 19.10 13.13 33.77
N SER A 433 18.26 14.15 33.94
CA SER A 433 17.10 14.05 34.85
C SER A 433 16.09 12.99 34.37
N LEU A 434 15.91 11.93 35.16
CA LEU A 434 14.90 10.89 34.93
C LEU A 434 13.60 11.24 35.67
N SER A 435 12.46 10.97 35.03
CA SER A 435 11.15 11.01 35.66
C SER A 435 10.72 9.60 36.02
N SER A 436 10.36 9.39 37.29
CA SER A 436 9.74 8.17 37.78
C SER A 436 8.24 8.23 37.49
N LEU A 437 7.73 7.22 36.80
CA LEU A 437 6.32 7.08 36.45
C LEU A 437 5.72 5.86 37.16
N LEU A 438 4.48 6.00 37.60
CA LEU A 438 3.70 4.94 38.23
C LEU A 438 2.35 4.75 37.55
N LYS A 439 1.87 3.51 37.53
CA LYS A 439 0.48 3.20 37.19
C LYS A 439 -0.09 2.22 38.21
N THR A 440 -1.08 2.66 38.96
CA THR A 440 -1.82 1.82 39.90
C THR A 440 -2.87 1.01 39.17
N TYR A 441 -3.10 -0.22 39.62
CA TYR A 441 -4.30 -0.95 39.22
C TYR A 441 -5.46 -0.44 40.08
N ALA A 442 -6.55 -0.01 39.45
CA ALA A 442 -7.74 0.36 40.21
C ALA A 442 -8.26 -0.87 40.96
N ASN A 443 -8.51 -0.73 42.26
CA ASN A 443 -9.19 -1.77 43.05
C ASN A 443 -10.55 -2.07 42.41
N GLY A 444 -10.76 -3.35 42.09
CA GLY A 444 -11.93 -4.01 41.52
C GLY A 444 -13.17 -3.16 41.18
N ALA A 445 -13.46 -3.04 39.88
CA ALA A 445 -14.77 -3.35 39.31
C ALA A 445 -14.63 -3.49 37.79
N LEU A 446 -14.85 -4.71 37.29
CA LEU A 446 -15.36 -4.91 35.94
C LEU A 446 -16.69 -4.16 35.86
N GLN A 447 -16.74 -3.03 35.15
CA GLN A 447 -17.99 -2.58 34.55
C GLN A 447 -18.05 -3.18 33.15
N GLN A 448 -19.04 -4.06 32.98
CA GLN A 448 -19.45 -4.73 31.75
C GLN A 448 -19.76 -3.74 30.63
#